data_AF-M1WVV0-F1
#
_entry.id   AF-M1WVV0-F1
#
_cell.length_a   1.000
_cell.length_b   1.000
_cell.length_c   1.000
_cell.angle_alpha   90.00
_cell.angle_beta   90.00
_cell.angle_gamma   90.00
#
_symmetry.space_group_name_H-M   'P 1'
#
loop_
_entity.id
_entity.type
_entity.pdbx_description
1 polymer ?
#
loop_
_entity_poly.entity_id
_entity_poly.type
_entity_poly.pdbx_seq_one_letter_code
_entity_poly.pdbx_strand_id
1 'polypeptide(L)'
;MFRINEVLKYEGRLFRVLSLLGEQLVWIDLESPKPFPALILRNDLIQSIEDETLFRAEDPHSELAFKNPKPGSSAQIKRDTNYAFVQETLDKLEYFDRKELTARINEVVSSGKVSKPQLYKLLRRYWQRGQTPNALLPDYKHSGGKEKKRVANGKKLGRPREFMRSGFTLSDH
;
A
#
# COMPACT_ATOMS: atom_id res chain seq x y z
N MET A 1 -12.85 -14.89 19.60
CA MET A 1 -12.46 -15.33 18.24
C MET A 1 -11.84 -14.17 17.46
N PHE A 2 -10.78 -14.42 16.67
CA PHE A 2 -10.18 -13.40 15.80
C PHE A 2 -10.96 -13.25 14.48
N ARG A 3 -10.86 -12.09 13.84
CA ARG A 3 -11.58 -11.73 12.60
C ARG A 3 -10.64 -11.09 11.59
N ILE A 4 -10.85 -11.40 10.31
CA ILE A 4 -10.13 -10.74 9.22
C ILE A 4 -10.39 -9.22 9.27
N ASN A 5 -9.33 -8.45 9.00
CA ASN A 5 -9.25 -6.99 9.03
C ASN A 5 -9.39 -6.33 10.40
N GLU A 6 -9.58 -7.07 11.49
CA GLU A 6 -9.55 -6.45 12.82
C GLU A 6 -8.16 -5.97 13.19
N VAL A 7 -8.12 -4.97 14.07
CA VAL A 7 -6.88 -4.36 14.55
C VAL A 7 -6.65 -4.74 16.00
N LEU A 8 -5.43 -5.18 16.28
CA LEU A 8 -4.92 -5.58 17.58
C LEU A 8 -3.81 -4.62 17.97
N LYS A 9 -3.79 -4.18 19.22
CA LYS A 9 -2.67 -3.47 19.82
C LYS A 9 -1.85 -4.49 20.60
N TYR A 10 -0.61 -4.72 20.17
CA TYR A 10 0.32 -5.67 20.79
C TYR A 10 1.65 -4.97 21.04
N GLU A 11 2.14 -5.03 22.29
CA GLU A 11 3.39 -4.36 22.70
C GLU A 11 3.45 -2.86 22.29
N GLY A 12 2.31 -2.17 22.41
CA GLY A 12 2.21 -0.74 22.08
C GLY A 12 2.05 -0.40 20.60
N ARG A 13 2.08 -1.39 19.69
CA ARG A 13 2.00 -1.18 18.23
C ARG A 13 0.72 -1.78 17.66
N LEU A 14 0.21 -1.20 16.57
CA LEU A 14 -0.99 -1.71 15.91
C LEU A 14 -0.68 -2.74 14.82
N PHE A 15 -1.40 -3.85 14.87
CA PHE A 15 -1.34 -4.92 13.87
C PHE A 15 -2.73 -5.21 13.32
N ARG A 16 -2.84 -5.51 12.03
CA ARG A 16 -4.09 -5.96 11.41
C ARG A 16 -4.03 -7.44 11.06
N VAL A 17 -5.07 -8.18 11.43
CA VAL A 17 -5.26 -9.57 11.00
C VAL A 17 -5.64 -9.61 9.52
N LEU A 18 -4.86 -10.32 8.71
CA LEU A 18 -5.05 -10.43 7.26
C LEU A 18 -5.76 -11.72 6.85
N SER A 19 -5.39 -12.87 7.43
CA SER A 19 -5.98 -14.18 7.13
C SER A 19 -5.99 -15.08 8.35
N LEU A 20 -6.94 -16.02 8.39
CA LEU A 20 -7.05 -17.03 9.43
C LEU A 20 -6.73 -18.39 8.81
N LEU A 21 -5.69 -19.07 9.31
CA LEU A 21 -5.15 -20.33 8.77
C LEU A 21 -5.10 -21.44 9.86
N GLY A 22 -6.22 -22.10 10.16
CA GLY A 22 -6.22 -23.22 11.13
C GLY A 22 -5.79 -22.81 12.54
N GLU A 23 -4.58 -23.16 12.98
CA GLU A 23 -4.00 -22.74 14.28
C GLU A 23 -3.20 -21.43 14.22
N GLN A 24 -3.01 -20.89 13.01
CA GLN A 24 -2.23 -19.69 12.77
C GLN A 24 -3.10 -18.57 12.22
N LEU A 25 -2.61 -17.34 12.33
CA LEU A 25 -3.09 -16.23 11.54
C LEU A 25 -1.96 -15.47 10.89
N VAL A 26 -2.29 -14.77 9.83
CA VAL A 26 -1.40 -13.81 9.18
C VAL A 26 -1.80 -12.43 9.67
N TRP A 27 -0.84 -11.63 10.12
CA TRP A 27 -1.04 -10.24 10.50
C TRP A 27 0.02 -9.32 9.92
N ILE A 28 -0.22 -8.01 9.98
CA ILE A 28 0.71 -7.01 9.47
C ILE A 28 0.77 -5.79 10.39
N ASP A 29 1.97 -5.28 10.58
CA ASP A 29 2.25 -4.03 11.28
C ASP A 29 1.67 -2.82 10.51
N LEU A 30 0.88 -2.00 11.20
CA LEU A 30 0.22 -0.81 10.63
C LEU A 30 1.10 0.45 10.63
N GLU A 31 2.18 0.47 11.40
CA GLU A 31 3.02 1.65 11.62
C GLU A 31 4.34 1.57 10.86
N SER A 32 4.81 0.35 10.56
CA SER A 32 6.03 0.16 9.78
C SER A 32 5.89 0.78 8.37
N PRO A 33 6.92 1.48 7.86
CA PRO A 33 6.90 2.04 6.51
C PRO A 33 7.07 0.96 5.43
N LYS A 34 7.62 -0.20 5.81
CA LYS A 34 7.89 -1.30 4.91
C LYS A 34 7.45 -2.63 5.49
N PRO A 35 6.17 -2.76 5.90
CA PRO A 35 5.71 -3.95 6.59
C PRO A 35 5.73 -5.14 5.63
N PHE A 36 5.69 -6.32 6.22
CA PHE A 36 5.49 -7.57 5.53
C PHE A 36 4.55 -8.45 6.38
N PRO A 37 3.61 -9.18 5.78
CA PRO A 37 2.77 -10.13 6.49
C PRO A 37 3.60 -11.16 7.26
N ALA A 38 3.24 -11.44 8.51
CA ALA A 38 3.89 -12.42 9.35
C ALA A 38 2.88 -13.46 9.85
N LEU A 39 3.34 -14.69 10.04
CA LEU A 39 2.58 -15.74 10.72
C LEU A 39 2.74 -15.63 12.23
N ILE A 40 1.67 -15.92 12.95
CA ILE A 40 1.66 -16.04 14.41
C ILE A 40 0.65 -17.11 14.84
N LEU A 41 0.96 -17.84 15.92
CA LEU A 41 0.05 -18.83 16.48
C LEU A 41 -1.14 -18.14 17.16
N ARG A 42 -2.33 -18.72 17.01
CA ARG A 42 -3.52 -18.20 17.72
C ARG A 42 -3.36 -18.31 19.23
N ASN A 43 -2.74 -19.39 19.72
CA ASN A 43 -2.55 -19.60 21.14
C ASN A 43 -1.66 -18.53 21.76
N ASP A 44 -0.59 -18.11 21.07
CA ASP A 44 0.27 -17.01 21.54
C ASP A 44 -0.52 -15.71 21.70
N LEU A 45 -1.41 -15.40 20.75
CA LEU A 45 -2.26 -14.22 20.84
C LEU A 45 -3.34 -14.33 21.91
N ILE A 46 -3.88 -15.53 22.16
CA ILE A 46 -4.83 -15.77 23.24
C ILE A 46 -4.14 -15.57 24.58
N GLN A 47 -2.96 -16.17 24.77
CA GLN A 47 -2.16 -15.98 25.97
C GLN A 47 -1.80 -14.50 26.17
N SER A 48 -1.45 -13.80 25.10
CA SER A 48 -1.16 -12.35 25.17
C SER A 48 -2.37 -11.51 25.59
N ILE A 49 -3.60 -11.95 25.28
CA ILE A 49 -4.84 -11.30 25.78
C ILE A 49 -5.00 -11.56 27.28
N GLU A 50 -4.76 -12.80 27.71
CA GLU A 50 -4.84 -13.20 29.13
C GLU A 50 -3.79 -12.47 29.98
N ASP A 51 -2.59 -12.27 29.43
CA ASP A 51 -1.49 -11.55 30.07
C ASP A 51 -1.62 -10.02 29.96
N GLU A 52 -2.72 -9.52 29.38
CA GLU A 52 -2.99 -8.08 29.16
C GLU A 52 -1.88 -7.36 28.36
N THR A 53 -1.19 -8.09 27.47
CA THR A 53 -0.18 -7.52 26.54
C THR A 53 -0.74 -7.28 25.14
N LEU A 54 -1.90 -7.87 24.84
CA LEU A 54 -2.65 -7.69 23.60
C LEU A 54 -4.08 -7.21 23.84
N PHE A 55 -4.48 -6.17 23.10
CA PHE A 55 -5.82 -5.58 23.17
C PHE A 55 -6.46 -5.47 21.79
N ARG A 56 -7.79 -5.51 21.73
CA ARG A 56 -8.53 -5.09 20.51
C ARG A 56 -8.46 -3.57 20.39
N ALA A 57 -8.20 -3.06 19.20
CA ALA A 57 -8.11 -1.63 18.94
C ALA A 57 -9.05 -1.20 17.82
N GLU A 58 -9.41 0.08 17.81
CA GLU A 58 -10.15 0.67 16.70
C GLU A 58 -9.27 0.71 15.44
N ASP A 59 -9.90 0.47 14.28
CA ASP A 59 -9.20 0.53 13.01
C ASP A 59 -9.02 2.00 12.56
N PRO A 60 -7.77 2.51 12.44
CA PRO A 60 -7.49 3.87 12.00
C PRO A 60 -7.89 4.14 10.54
N HIS A 61 -8.28 3.10 9.80
CA HIS A 61 -8.70 3.15 8.40
C HIS A 61 -10.15 2.72 8.20
N SER A 62 -10.93 2.51 9.27
CA SER A 62 -12.35 2.13 9.23
C SER A 62 -13.19 3.05 8.34
N GLU A 63 -12.87 4.35 8.32
CA GLU A 63 -13.51 5.37 7.46
C GLU A 63 -13.55 5.01 5.96
N LEU A 64 -12.63 4.17 5.48
CA LEU A 64 -12.53 3.81 4.06
C LEU A 64 -13.67 2.92 3.60
N ALA A 65 -14.24 2.11 4.49
CA ALA A 65 -15.40 1.27 4.18
C ALA A 65 -16.61 2.10 3.73
N PHE A 66 -16.72 3.34 4.23
CA PHE A 66 -17.84 4.23 3.95
C PHE A 66 -17.60 5.19 2.77
N LYS A 67 -16.41 5.15 2.14
CA LYS A 67 -16.09 6.04 1.02
C LYS A 67 -16.71 5.52 -0.28
N ASN A 68 -17.51 6.38 -0.91
CA ASN A 68 -18.09 6.13 -2.22
C ASN A 68 -17.53 7.14 -3.22
N PRO A 69 -16.46 6.81 -3.97
CA PRO A 69 -15.97 7.70 -5.01
C PRO A 69 -17.03 7.90 -6.08
N LYS A 70 -17.15 9.12 -6.61
CA LYS A 70 -18.11 9.42 -7.68
C LYS A 70 -17.87 8.48 -8.89
N PRO A 71 -18.92 7.87 -9.47
CA PRO A 71 -18.80 7.09 -10.69
C PRO A 71 -18.12 7.87 -11.83
N GLY A 72 -17.19 7.22 -12.54
CA GLY A 72 -16.36 7.81 -13.59
C GLY A 72 -15.25 8.75 -13.11
N SER A 73 -15.12 8.98 -11.80
CA SER A 73 -14.07 9.86 -11.28
C SER A 73 -12.67 9.24 -11.43
N SER A 74 -11.65 10.10 -11.51
CA SER A 74 -10.26 9.66 -11.51
C SER A 74 -9.88 8.87 -10.25
N ALA A 75 -10.53 9.14 -9.12
CA ALA A 75 -10.35 8.40 -7.88
C ALA A 75 -10.86 6.95 -7.99
N GLN A 76 -12.07 6.77 -8.54
CA GLN A 76 -12.66 5.44 -8.78
C GLN A 76 -11.80 4.65 -9.77
N ILE A 77 -11.47 5.23 -10.93
CA ILE A 77 -10.68 4.56 -11.96
C ILE A 77 -9.34 4.08 -11.40
N LYS A 78 -8.61 4.95 -10.68
CA LYS A 78 -7.34 4.58 -10.05
C LYS A 78 -7.50 3.48 -8.99
N ARG A 79 -8.54 3.55 -8.15
CA ARG A 79 -8.84 2.52 -7.16
C ARG A 79 -9.04 1.17 -7.85
N ASP A 80 -9.88 1.12 -8.88
CA ASP A 80 -10.26 -0.11 -9.56
C ASP A 80 -9.08 -0.70 -10.33
N THR A 81 -8.30 0.13 -11.04
CA THR A 81 -7.05 -0.32 -11.70
C THR A 81 -6.05 -0.87 -10.69
N ASN A 82 -5.81 -0.17 -9.58
CA ASN A 82 -4.88 -0.65 -8.56
C ASN A 82 -5.37 -1.93 -7.89
N TYR A 83 -6.68 -2.05 -7.67
CA TYR A 83 -7.27 -3.23 -7.07
C TYR A 83 -7.13 -4.45 -7.98
N ALA A 84 -7.29 -4.27 -9.30
CA ALA A 84 -7.04 -5.33 -10.26
C ALA A 84 -5.61 -5.88 -10.17
N PHE A 85 -4.59 -5.02 -10.09
CA PHE A 85 -3.20 -5.48 -9.91
C PHE A 85 -3.00 -6.24 -8.60
N VAL A 86 -3.62 -5.77 -7.51
CA VAL A 86 -3.54 -6.45 -6.21
C VAL A 86 -4.21 -7.84 -6.28
N GLN A 87 -5.40 -7.93 -6.86
CA GLN A 87 -6.11 -9.21 -7.01
C GLN A 87 -5.33 -10.18 -7.91
N GLU A 88 -4.82 -9.71 -9.05
CA GLU A 88 -3.98 -10.52 -9.94
C GLU A 88 -2.74 -11.05 -9.20
N THR A 89 -2.12 -10.24 -8.33
CA THR A 89 -0.94 -10.65 -7.55
C THR A 89 -1.28 -11.64 -6.44
N LEU A 90 -2.43 -11.50 -5.79
CA LEU A 90 -2.78 -12.30 -4.60
C LEU A 90 -3.62 -13.54 -4.91
N ASP A 91 -4.09 -13.70 -6.13
CA ASP A 91 -4.90 -14.85 -6.53
C ASP A 91 -4.19 -16.16 -6.17
N LYS A 92 -4.81 -16.93 -5.26
CA LYS A 92 -4.33 -18.23 -4.74
C LYS A 92 -2.93 -18.23 -4.12
N LEU A 93 -2.40 -17.06 -3.76
CA LEU A 93 -1.05 -16.91 -3.24
C LEU A 93 -1.01 -16.95 -1.71
N GLU A 94 -0.08 -17.72 -1.16
CA GLU A 94 0.34 -17.63 0.24
C GLU A 94 1.27 -16.42 0.43
N TYR A 95 0.67 -15.23 0.50
CA TYR A 95 1.39 -13.95 0.45
C TYR A 95 2.28 -13.64 1.68
N PHE A 96 2.33 -14.53 2.66
CA PHE A 96 3.25 -14.50 3.80
C PHE A 96 4.59 -15.19 3.50
N ASP A 97 4.73 -15.91 2.38
CA ASP A 97 6.03 -16.31 1.85
C ASP A 97 6.60 -15.20 0.94
N ARG A 98 7.79 -14.71 1.29
CA ARG A 98 8.45 -13.62 0.55
C ARG A 98 8.94 -14.05 -0.83
N LYS A 99 9.42 -15.28 -0.99
CA LYS A 99 9.91 -15.81 -2.26
C LYS A 99 8.74 -15.98 -3.22
N GLU A 100 7.66 -16.61 -2.78
CA GLU A 100 6.45 -16.80 -3.59
C GLU A 100 5.85 -15.45 -4.01
N LEU A 101 5.68 -14.52 -3.06
CA LEU A 101 5.19 -13.18 -3.39
C LEU A 101 6.12 -12.46 -4.38
N THR A 102 7.43 -12.61 -4.23
CA THR A 102 8.38 -11.94 -5.14
C THR A 102 8.32 -12.53 -6.55
N ALA A 103 8.18 -13.86 -6.69
CA ALA A 103 7.99 -14.51 -7.97
C ALA A 103 6.71 -14.00 -8.64
N ARG A 104 5.59 -14.01 -7.91
CA ARG A 104 4.29 -13.56 -8.42
C ARG A 104 4.29 -12.07 -8.80
N ILE A 105 4.95 -11.22 -8.02
CA ILE A 105 5.15 -9.80 -8.37
C ILE A 105 5.93 -9.65 -9.69
N ASN A 106 6.98 -10.45 -9.91
CA ASN A 106 7.75 -10.35 -11.15
C ASN A 106 6.91 -10.74 -12.37
N GLU A 107 6.04 -11.73 -12.25
CA GLU A 107 5.09 -12.12 -13.31
C GLU A 107 4.15 -10.97 -13.67
N VAL A 108 3.48 -10.37 -12.68
CA VAL A 108 2.54 -9.26 -12.90
C VAL A 108 3.24 -8.05 -13.53
N VAL A 109 4.45 -7.74 -13.08
CA VAL A 109 5.25 -6.61 -13.58
C VAL A 109 5.76 -6.85 -15.01
N SER A 110 5.91 -8.11 -15.44
CA SER A 110 6.35 -8.45 -16.81
C SER A 110 5.40 -7.92 -17.89
N SER A 111 4.13 -7.67 -17.54
CA SER A 111 3.14 -7.03 -18.43
C SER A 111 3.47 -5.57 -18.78
N GLY A 112 4.38 -4.92 -18.05
CA GLY A 112 4.77 -3.51 -18.24
C GLY A 112 3.74 -2.48 -17.74
N LYS A 113 2.59 -2.92 -17.20
CA LYS A 113 1.49 -2.04 -16.77
C LYS A 113 1.69 -1.43 -15.37
N VAL A 114 2.50 -2.07 -14.53
CA VAL A 114 2.81 -1.63 -13.17
C VAL A 114 4.28 -1.91 -12.85
N SER A 115 4.95 -0.98 -12.17
CA SER A 115 6.34 -1.20 -11.73
C SER A 115 6.39 -1.99 -10.43
N LYS A 116 7.45 -2.79 -10.23
CA LYS A 116 7.67 -3.55 -8.99
C LYS A 116 7.59 -2.69 -7.71
N PRO A 117 8.22 -1.50 -7.63
CA PRO A 117 8.09 -0.64 -6.46
C PRO A 117 6.66 -0.14 -6.23
N GLN A 118 5.91 0.15 -7.30
CA GLN A 118 4.52 0.54 -7.20
C GLN A 118 3.66 -0.61 -6.69
N LEU A 119 3.83 -1.82 -7.21
CA LEU A 119 3.05 -2.98 -6.79
C LEU A 119 3.26 -3.31 -5.30
N TYR A 120 4.50 -3.27 -4.79
CA TYR A 120 4.74 -3.40 -3.34
C TYR A 120 4.04 -2.32 -2.51
N LYS A 121 4.02 -1.07 -2.99
CA LYS A 121 3.30 0.02 -2.31
C LYS A 121 1.79 -0.25 -2.29
N LEU A 122 1.22 -0.75 -3.38
CA LEU A 122 -0.20 -1.10 -3.46
C LEU A 122 -0.55 -2.24 -2.50
N LEU A 123 0.23 -3.32 -2.48
CA LEU A 123 0.02 -4.46 -1.59
C LEU A 123 0.05 -4.06 -0.11
N ARG A 124 1.07 -3.28 0.29
CA ARG A 124 1.18 -2.76 1.66
C ARG A 124 0.00 -1.90 2.05
N ARG A 125 -0.38 -0.98 1.15
CA ARG A 125 -1.54 -0.11 1.33
C ARG A 125 -2.83 -0.94 1.47
N TYR A 126 -2.99 -1.97 0.66
CA TYR A 126 -4.14 -2.87 0.71
C TYR A 126 -4.23 -3.58 2.06
N TRP A 127 -3.13 -4.21 2.50
CA TRP A 127 -3.07 -4.93 3.76
C TRP A 127 -3.24 -4.02 4.98
N GLN A 128 -2.49 -2.91 5.07
CA GLN A 128 -2.55 -2.03 6.23
C GLN A 128 -3.92 -1.35 6.39
N ARG A 129 -4.66 -1.14 5.29
CA ARG A 129 -5.93 -0.37 5.28
C ARG A 129 -7.18 -1.23 5.11
N GLY A 130 -7.09 -2.54 5.35
CA GLY A 130 -8.27 -3.39 5.56
C GLY A 130 -8.76 -4.16 4.36
N GLN A 131 -7.89 -4.48 3.40
CA GLN A 131 -8.15 -5.46 2.34
C GLN A 131 -9.48 -5.25 1.59
N THR A 132 -9.84 -3.99 1.32
CA THR A 132 -10.98 -3.62 0.48
C THR A 132 -10.49 -2.86 -0.75
N PRO A 133 -11.29 -2.76 -1.83
CA PRO A 133 -10.94 -1.87 -2.95
C PRO A 133 -10.64 -0.45 -2.47
N ASN A 134 -11.41 0.06 -1.50
CA ASN A 134 -11.26 1.41 -0.97
C ASN A 134 -9.96 1.65 -0.19
N ALA A 135 -9.25 0.60 0.23
CA ALA A 135 -7.89 0.71 0.74
C ALA A 135 -6.94 1.42 -0.26
N LEU A 136 -7.23 1.29 -1.55
CA LEU A 136 -6.42 1.80 -2.66
C LEU A 136 -6.90 3.16 -3.18
N LEU A 137 -7.88 3.79 -2.52
CA LEU A 137 -8.25 5.16 -2.81
C LEU A 137 -7.03 6.10 -2.61
N PRO A 138 -6.87 7.12 -3.45
CA PRO A 138 -5.81 8.10 -3.25
C PRO A 138 -6.08 8.99 -2.03
N ASP A 139 -5.01 9.36 -1.31
CA ASP A 139 -5.09 10.17 -0.09
C ASP A 139 -5.13 11.67 -0.41
N TYR A 140 -6.16 12.10 -1.15
CA TYR A 140 -6.30 13.51 -1.56
C TYR A 140 -6.45 14.48 -0.37
N LYS A 141 -6.75 13.98 0.83
CA LYS A 141 -6.83 14.75 2.07
C LYS A 141 -5.55 15.55 2.39
N HIS A 142 -4.41 15.18 1.82
CA HIS A 142 -3.14 15.90 1.97
C HIS A 142 -2.63 16.57 0.68
N SER A 143 -3.35 16.43 -0.44
CA SER A 143 -2.94 16.97 -1.75
C SER A 143 -3.82 18.14 -2.22
N GLY A 144 -4.91 18.41 -1.51
CA GLY A 144 -5.67 19.64 -1.69
C GLY A 144 -4.85 20.82 -1.19
N GLY A 145 -4.22 21.54 -2.10
CA GLY A 145 -3.74 22.89 -1.80
C GLY A 145 -4.94 23.74 -1.40
N LYS A 146 -5.21 23.84 -0.11
CA LYS A 146 -6.14 24.82 0.46
C LYS A 146 -5.61 26.20 0.05
N GLU A 147 -6.37 26.88 -0.82
CA GLU A 147 -6.33 28.33 -1.08
C GLU A 147 -5.05 29.01 -1.60
N LYS A 148 -4.33 28.41 -2.57
CA LYS A 148 -3.48 29.25 -3.45
C LYS A 148 -3.63 28.82 -4.90
N LYS A 149 -4.38 29.60 -5.69
CA LYS A 149 -4.28 29.56 -7.16
C LYS A 149 -2.81 29.71 -7.50
N ARG A 150 -2.17 28.65 -7.99
CA ARG A 150 -0.80 28.72 -8.50
C ARG A 150 -0.85 29.47 -9.82
N VAL A 151 -0.61 30.78 -9.78
CA VAL A 151 -0.39 31.57 -10.99
C VAL A 151 0.95 31.12 -11.59
N ALA A 152 0.90 30.53 -12.78
CA ALA A 152 2.09 30.15 -13.52
C ALA A 152 2.73 31.42 -14.13
N ASN A 153 3.62 32.06 -13.39
CA ASN A 153 4.48 33.11 -13.96
C ASN A 153 5.58 32.44 -14.80
N GLY A 154 5.22 31.99 -16.00
CA GLY A 154 6.11 31.82 -17.16
C GLY A 154 7.26 30.81 -17.10
N LYS A 155 7.54 30.14 -15.97
CA LYS A 155 8.66 29.19 -15.84
C LYS A 155 8.17 27.78 -15.50
N LYS A 156 8.53 26.80 -16.36
CA LYS A 156 8.26 25.37 -16.12
C LYS A 156 8.92 24.93 -14.80
N LEU A 157 8.13 24.32 -13.91
CA LEU A 157 8.52 23.75 -12.61
C LEU A 157 9.22 22.38 -12.72
N GLY A 158 9.93 22.15 -13.81
CA GLY A 158 10.70 20.91 -14.03
C GLY A 158 12.17 21.08 -13.66
N ARG A 159 12.85 19.96 -13.37
CA ARG A 159 14.32 19.92 -13.24
C ARG A 159 14.96 20.53 -14.52
N PRO A 160 15.85 21.52 -14.41
CA PRO A 160 16.58 22.03 -15.57
C PRO A 160 17.36 20.90 -16.24
N ARG A 161 17.30 20.78 -17.57
CA ARG A 161 18.19 19.91 -18.32
C ARG A 161 19.55 20.60 -18.41
N GLU A 162 20.59 20.02 -17.80
CA GLU A 162 21.97 20.43 -18.06
C GLU A 162 22.31 20.06 -19.51
N PHE A 163 22.46 21.07 -20.36
CA PHE A 163 23.04 20.90 -21.68
C PHE A 163 24.55 20.75 -21.51
N MET A 164 25.05 19.53 -21.70
CA MET A 164 26.48 19.27 -21.90
C MET A 164 26.89 19.97 -23.21
N ARG A 165 27.66 21.06 -23.10
CA ARG A 165 28.28 21.71 -24.27
C ARG A 165 29.49 20.88 -24.70
N SER A 166 29.32 20.07 -25.74
CA SER A 166 30.42 19.58 -26.57
C SER A 166 30.94 20.74 -27.41
N GLY A 167 32.07 21.33 -27.00
CA GLY A 167 32.82 22.27 -27.82
C GLY A 167 33.67 21.51 -28.84
N PHE A 168 33.14 21.32 -30.04
CA PHE A 168 33.92 21.03 -31.24
C PHE A 168 34.03 22.36 -31.99
N THR A 169 35.23 22.92 -32.10
CA THR A 169 35.52 24.02 -33.01
C THR A 169 36.49 23.51 -34.07
N LEU A 170 35.94 23.21 -35.24
CA LEU A 170 36.65 23.28 -36.52
C LEU A 170 36.33 24.66 -37.12
N SER A 171 37.36 25.41 -37.50
CA SER A 171 37.38 26.13 -38.77
C SER A 171 38.73 26.83 -38.95
N ASP A 172 39.34 26.53 -40.09
CA ASP A 172 40.51 27.17 -40.69
C ASP A 172 40.35 28.68 -40.86
N HIS A 173 41.48 29.39 -40.77
CA HIS A 173 41.94 30.40 -41.74
C HIS A 173 43.45 30.64 -41.57
#